data_AF-F3GN23-F1
#
_entry.id   AF-F3GN23-F1
#
_cell.length_a   1.000
_cell.length_b   1.000
_cell.length_c   1.000
_cell.angle_alpha   90.00
_cell.angle_beta   90.00
_cell.angle_gamma   90.00
#
_symmetry.space_group_name_H-M   'P 1'
#
loop_
_entity.id
_entity.type
_entity.pdbx_description
1 polymer ?
#
loop_
_entity_poly.entity_id
_entity_poly.type
_entity_poly.pdbx_seq_one_letter_code
_entity_poly.pdbx_strand_id
1 'polypeptide(L)'
;MNASDISLVRDANDLVINVNGTADSLRISNHFIGEATSGYQIDRIQFADGTFWDQGTVKSEVLRGTAADQTLAGYQADDQIDAGAGDDIVSGGA
;
A
#
# COMPACT_ATOMS: atom_id res chain seq x y z
N MET A 1 11.02 1.06 -14.39
CA MET A 1 10.02 0.60 -13.41
C MET A 1 8.86 1.56 -13.47
N ASN A 2 7.68 1.04 -13.77
CA ASN A 2 6.40 1.74 -13.83
C ASN A 2 5.50 1.25 -12.68
N ALA A 3 4.35 1.89 -12.51
CA ALA A 3 3.40 1.55 -11.44
C ALA A 3 3.00 0.06 -11.42
N SER A 4 2.82 -0.57 -12.58
CA SER A 4 2.46 -1.99 -12.71
C SER A 4 3.54 -2.98 -12.26
N ASP A 5 4.78 -2.51 -12.12
CA ASP A 5 5.92 -3.37 -11.79
C ASP A 5 6.02 -3.60 -10.27
N ILE A 6 5.22 -2.92 -9.47
CA ILE A 6 5.24 -3.01 -8.01
C ILE A 6 3.86 -3.31 -7.43
N SER A 7 3.85 -3.78 -6.20
CA SER A 7 2.65 -3.87 -5.35
C SER A 7 2.95 -3.26 -3.98
N LEU A 8 1.94 -2.67 -3.37
CA LEU A 8 2.05 -2.08 -2.03
C LEU A 8 1.31 -2.94 -1.02
N VAL A 9 1.95 -3.19 0.12
CA VAL A 9 1.36 -3.89 1.25
C VAL A 9 1.56 -3.05 2.50
N ARG A 10 0.53 -2.95 3.33
CA ARG A 10 0.66 -2.43 4.69
C ARG A 10 0.92 -3.59 5.63
N ASP A 11 2.06 -3.53 6.31
CA ASP A 11 2.43 -4.46 7.37
C ASP A 11 2.47 -3.71 8.70
N ALA A 12 1.40 -3.84 9.49
CA ALA A 12 1.14 -3.00 10.65
C ALA A 12 1.22 -1.49 10.32
N ASN A 13 2.29 -0.81 10.75
CA ASN A 13 2.52 0.61 10.47
C ASN A 13 3.52 0.85 9.33
N ASP A 14 4.06 -0.19 8.72
CA ASP A 14 5.05 -0.09 7.67
C ASP A 14 4.38 -0.11 6.29
N LEU A 15 4.96 0.63 5.35
CA LEU A 15 4.70 0.46 3.93
C LEU A 15 5.76 -0.48 3.36
N VAL A 16 5.32 -1.56 2.72
CA VAL A 16 6.19 -2.48 2.00
C VAL A 16 5.89 -2.36 0.51
N ILE A 17 6.93 -2.06 -0.28
CA ILE A 17 6.90 -1.98 -1.73
C ILE A 17 7.58 -3.24 -2.26
N ASN A 18 6.83 -4.11 -2.92
CA ASN A 18 7.38 -5.33 -3.53
C ASN A 18 7.59 -5.10 -5.03
N VAL A 19 8.67 -5.67 -5.57
CA VAL A 19 8.87 -5.74 -7.02
C VAL A 19 8.21 -7.01 -7.55
N ASN A 20 7.23 -6.84 -8.42
CA ASN A 20 6.43 -7.96 -8.92
C ASN A 20 7.32 -8.95 -9.69
N GLY A 21 7.22 -10.24 -9.36
CA GLY A 21 7.99 -11.31 -9.99
C GLY A 21 9.42 -11.50 -9.45
N THR A 22 9.83 -10.76 -8.41
CA THR A 22 11.10 -10.98 -7.70
C THR A 22 10.90 -11.12 -6.19
N ALA A 23 11.99 -11.35 -5.44
CA ALA A 23 11.99 -11.32 -3.98
C ALA A 23 12.41 -9.94 -3.41
N ASP A 24 12.63 -8.96 -4.28
CA ASP A 24 13.11 -7.64 -3.88
C ASP A 24 11.97 -6.83 -3.26
N SER A 25 12.28 -6.16 -2.15
CA SER A 25 11.33 -5.28 -1.48
C SER A 25 12.03 -4.08 -0.84
N LEU A 26 11.27 -2.99 -0.68
CA LEU A 26 11.64 -1.83 0.11
C LEU A 26 10.61 -1.65 1.21
N ARG A 27 11.07 -1.57 2.47
CA ARG A 27 10.23 -1.30 3.63
C ARG A 27 10.48 0.11 4.14
N ILE A 28 9.40 0.88 4.27
CA ILE A 28 9.39 2.19 4.90
C ILE A 28 8.74 2.03 6.27
N SER A 29 9.57 2.04 7.31
CA SER A 29 9.11 1.85 8.67
C SER A 29 8.22 2.99 9.15
N ASN A 30 7.16 2.67 9.87
CA ASN A 30 6.23 3.61 10.50
C ASN A 30 5.46 4.54 9.55
N HIS A 31 5.47 4.27 8.24
CA HIS A 31 4.77 5.05 7.21
C HIS A 31 3.31 5.40 7.58
N PHE A 32 2.57 4.45 8.17
CA PHE A 32 1.15 4.60 8.50
C PHE A 32 0.87 5.04 9.94
N ILE A 33 1.89 5.42 10.73
CA ILE A 33 1.65 6.09 12.01
C ILE A 33 0.83 7.36 11.74
N GLY A 34 -0.23 7.59 12.53
CA GLY A 34 -1.12 8.73 12.33
C GLY A 34 -1.79 8.75 10.95
N GLU A 35 -2.09 7.57 10.40
CA GLU A 35 -2.75 7.38 9.09
C GLU A 35 -1.99 7.92 7.89
N ALA A 36 -0.66 8.00 8.03
CA ALA A 36 0.23 8.61 7.07
C ALA A 36 -0.09 10.09 6.80
N THR A 37 -0.70 10.82 7.75
CA THR A 37 -0.99 12.26 7.58
C THR A 37 0.18 13.16 8.00
N SER A 38 1.09 12.64 8.82
CA SER A 38 2.29 13.35 9.29
C SER A 38 3.32 12.39 9.89
N GLY A 39 4.58 12.84 10.00
CA GLY A 39 5.68 12.05 10.56
C GLY A 39 6.52 11.32 9.50
N TYR A 40 6.37 9.99 9.43
CA TYR A 40 7.27 9.09 8.70
C TYR A 40 6.77 8.71 7.29
N GLN A 41 5.62 9.26 6.88
CA GLN A 41 5.08 9.00 5.56
C GLN A 41 6.00 9.53 4.47
N ILE A 42 6.00 8.85 3.33
CA ILE A 42 6.59 9.40 2.11
C ILE A 42 5.53 10.21 1.37
N ASP A 43 5.94 11.32 0.77
CA ASP A 43 5.00 12.17 0.03
C ASP A 43 4.69 11.64 -1.36
N ARG A 44 5.63 10.89 -1.96
CA ARG A 44 5.54 10.45 -3.34
C ARG A 44 6.42 9.25 -3.67
N ILE A 45 5.89 8.37 -4.53
CA ILE A 45 6.65 7.37 -5.29
C ILE A 45 6.72 7.85 -6.75
N GLN A 46 7.93 8.06 -7.27
CA GLN A 46 8.17 8.54 -8.63
C GLN A 46 8.64 7.38 -9.52
N PHE A 47 7.97 7.17 -10.65
CA PHE A 47 8.30 6.13 -11.61
C PHE A 47 9.18 6.65 -12.75
N ALA A 48 9.78 5.70 -13.48
CA ALA A 48 10.74 5.99 -14.55
C ALA A 48 10.11 6.69 -15.76
N ASP A 49 8.80 6.51 -15.99
CA ASP A 49 8.02 7.15 -17.05
C ASP A 49 7.58 8.59 -16.69
N GLY A 50 7.97 9.10 -15.52
CA GLY A 50 7.59 10.42 -15.05
C GLY A 50 6.24 10.46 -14.31
N THR A 51 5.47 9.38 -14.31
CA THR A 51 4.27 9.27 -13.47
C THR A 51 4.65 9.14 -12.00
N PHE A 52 3.73 9.51 -11.11
CA PHE A 52 3.95 9.38 -9.68
C PHE A 52 2.67 9.01 -8.95
N TRP A 53 2.86 8.36 -7.81
CA TRP A 53 1.81 8.19 -6.80
C TRP A 53 2.08 9.17 -5.67
N ASP A 54 1.10 10.01 -5.37
CA ASP A 54 1.09 10.82 -4.16
C ASP A 54 0.61 10.01 -2.96
N GLN A 55 0.63 10.60 -1.77
CA GLN A 55 0.18 9.96 -0.54
C GLN A 55 -1.25 9.38 -0.64
N GLY A 56 -2.17 10.10 -1.28
CA GLY A 56 -3.55 9.62 -1.45
C GLY A 56 -3.60 8.36 -2.29
N THR A 57 -2.84 8.35 -3.39
CA THR A 57 -2.70 7.19 -4.27
C THR A 57 -2.02 6.02 -3.56
N VAL A 58 -0.97 6.28 -2.76
CA VAL A 58 -0.30 5.25 -1.94
C VAL A 58 -1.29 4.61 -0.96
N LYS A 59 -2.13 5.42 -0.29
CA LYS A 59 -3.16 4.92 0.63
C LYS A 59 -4.20 4.07 -0.09
N SER A 60 -4.67 4.50 -1.27
CA SER A 60 -5.65 3.71 -2.04
C SER A 60 -5.07 2.42 -2.60
N GLU A 61 -3.83 2.44 -3.10
CA GLU A 61 -3.20 1.25 -3.70
C GLU A 61 -2.91 0.16 -2.67
N VAL A 62 -2.63 0.53 -1.41
CA VAL A 62 -2.49 -0.43 -0.30
C VAL A 62 -3.80 -1.16 0.03
N LEU A 63 -4.96 -0.57 -0.29
CA LEU A 63 -6.27 -1.20 -0.09
C LEU A 63 -6.69 -2.08 -1.27
N ARG A 64 -5.82 -2.23 -2.28
CA ARG A 64 -6.02 -3.14 -3.41
C ARG A 64 -5.19 -4.40 -3.21
N GLY A 65 -5.87 -5.47 -2.82
CA GLY A 65 -5.31 -6.80 -2.76
C GLY A 65 -4.94 -7.35 -4.13
N THR A 66 -4.33 -8.52 -4.10
CA THR A 66 -3.77 -9.23 -5.24
C THR A 66 -4.51 -10.56 -5.42
N ALA A 67 -3.87 -11.60 -5.94
CA ALA A 67 -4.41 -12.95 -5.99
C ALA A 67 -3.89 -13.85 -4.86
N ALA A 68 -3.09 -13.29 -3.95
CA ALA A 68 -2.54 -13.98 -2.80
C ALA A 68 -3.34 -13.64 -1.53
N ASP A 69 -3.36 -14.56 -0.57
CA ASP A 69 -4.01 -14.34 0.72
C ASP A 69 -3.35 -13.17 1.47
N GLN A 70 -4.15 -12.15 1.81
CA GLN A 70 -3.66 -10.92 2.42
C GLN A 70 -4.41 -10.52 3.69
N THR A 71 -3.76 -9.66 4.47
CA THR A 71 -4.44 -8.88 5.51
C THR A 71 -4.51 -7.44 5.06
N LEU A 72 -5.73 -6.92 4.89
CA LEU A 72 -6.00 -5.54 4.51
C LEU A 72 -6.63 -4.80 5.68
N ALA A 73 -6.15 -3.60 5.94
CA ALA A 73 -6.62 -2.75 7.03
C ALA A 73 -6.97 -1.36 6.48
N GLY A 74 -8.26 -1.03 6.57
CA GLY A 74 -8.79 0.29 6.30
C GLY A 74 -8.23 1.39 7.22
N TYR A 75 -8.70 2.60 6.97
CA TYR A 75 -8.40 3.82 7.69
C TYR A 75 -9.59 4.24 8.57
N GLN A 76 -9.43 5.33 9.32
CA GLN A 76 -10.49 5.98 10.08
C GLN A 76 -11.33 6.90 9.19
N ALA A 77 -11.81 6.36 8.07
CA ALA A 77 -12.54 7.09 7.04
C ALA A 77 -13.41 6.13 6.22
N ASP A 78 -14.20 6.68 5.31
CA ASP A 78 -14.89 5.87 4.30
C ASP A 78 -13.87 5.30 3.32
N ASP A 79 -13.67 3.98 3.37
CA ASP A 79 -12.73 3.27 2.52
C ASP A 79 -13.43 2.54 1.37
N GLN A 80 -12.72 2.43 0.25
CA GLN A 80 -12.99 1.40 -0.75
C GLN A 80 -11.86 0.37 -0.68
N ILE A 81 -12.19 -0.83 -0.21
CA ILE A 81 -11.25 -1.95 -0.13
C ILE A 81 -11.61 -2.95 -1.22
N ASP A 82 -10.65 -3.26 -2.08
CA ASP A 82 -10.73 -4.32 -3.07
C ASP A 82 -9.81 -5.43 -2.60
N ALA A 83 -10.36 -6.51 -2.03
CA ALA A 83 -9.54 -7.60 -1.51
C ALA A 83 -8.83 -8.41 -2.61
N GLY A 84 -9.29 -8.30 -3.86
CA GLY A 84 -8.79 -9.13 -4.93
C GLY A 84 -9.29 -10.58 -4.81
N ALA A 85 -8.40 -11.53 -5.10
CA ALA A 85 -8.66 -12.96 -5.00
C ALA A 85 -7.75 -13.57 -3.93
N GLY A 86 -8.18 -14.72 -3.39
CA GLY A 86 -7.50 -15.36 -2.26
C GLY A 86 -8.42 -15.40 -1.04
N ASP A 87 -7.92 -16.00 0.04
CA ASP A 87 -8.61 -16.07 1.32
C ASP A 87 -8.13 -14.91 2.21
N ASP A 88 -8.73 -13.73 2.02
CA ASP A 88 -8.30 -12.50 2.66
C ASP A 88 -8.92 -12.25 4.04
N ILE A 89 -8.15 -11.57 4.90
CA ILE A 89 -8.63 -10.96 6.14
C ILE A 89 -8.75 -9.45 5.93
N VAL A 90 -9.98 -8.94 5.95
CA VAL A 90 -10.26 -7.51 5.77
C VAL A 90 -10.79 -6.91 7.07
N SER A 91 -10.09 -5.89 7.56
CA SER A 91 -10.57 -4.99 8.60
C SER A 91 -10.99 -3.68 7.96
N GLY A 92 -12.26 -3.31 8.09
CA GLY A 92 -12.84 -2.13 7.44
C GLY A 92 -12.44 -0.78 8.05
N GLY A 93 -11.59 -0.74 9.08
CA GLY A 93 -11.27 0.50 9.78
C GLY A 93 -12.34 0.92 10.78
N ALA A 94 -12.35 2.18 11.19
CA ALA A 94 -13.18 2.72 12.28
C ALA A 94 -13.87 4.04 11.90
#